data_AF-D6BJI1-F1
#
_entry.id   AF-D6BJI1-F1
#
_cell.length_a   1.000
_cell.length_b   1.000
_cell.length_c   1.000
_cell.angle_alpha   90.00
_cell.angle_beta   90.00
_cell.angle_gamma   90.00
#
_symmetry.space_group_name_H-M   'P 1'
#
loop_
_entity.id
_entity.type
_entity.pdbx_description
1 polymer ?
#
loop_
_entity_poly.entity_id
_entity_poly.type
_entity_poly.pdbx_seq_one_letter_code
_entity_poly.pdbx_strand_id
1 'polypeptide(L)'
;MRAAVTAAPAATPARLATCAAPRVRRSVARRAVEAPGYEVPSLSEEVSAKMAELNIDFEQSGLKYLSNDARMRAMDRKSAKFEKTKNEKCGSHMWNDVTELATLIREGKTTWADLNLDDVDVRLKWAGLFHRRKRTPGRFMMRLKVPNGELTAEQLRFLGDCIAPYGEDGCADITTRANIQLRGITLDDADHIIDGLKQRGLTSFM
;
A
#
# COMPACT_ATOMS: atom_id res chain seq x y z
N MET A 1 -15.29 -56.32 47.24
CA MET A 1 -14.47 -55.13 47.53
C MET A 1 -14.15 -54.41 46.22
N ARG A 2 -14.94 -53.41 45.83
CA ARG A 2 -14.63 -52.48 44.76
C ARG A 2 -14.63 -51.09 45.39
N ALA A 3 -13.43 -50.52 45.55
CA ALA A 3 -13.24 -49.22 46.15
C ALA A 3 -13.76 -48.13 45.19
N ALA A 4 -14.74 -47.35 45.65
CA ALA A 4 -15.19 -46.13 44.99
C ALA A 4 -14.13 -45.04 45.24
N VAL A 5 -13.36 -44.71 44.21
CA VAL A 5 -12.47 -43.54 44.21
C VAL A 5 -13.33 -42.31 43.91
N THR A 6 -13.55 -41.50 44.92
CA THR A 6 -14.21 -40.19 44.84
C THR A 6 -13.28 -39.21 44.11
N ALA A 7 -13.69 -38.76 42.92
CA ALA A 7 -12.98 -37.72 42.17
C ALA A 7 -13.27 -36.33 42.77
N ALA A 8 -12.20 -35.60 43.10
CA ALA A 8 -12.26 -34.22 43.57
C ALA A 8 -12.68 -33.26 42.42
N PRO A 9 -13.42 -32.17 42.70
CA PRO A 9 -13.85 -31.24 41.67
C PRO A 9 -12.67 -30.38 41.18
N ALA A 10 -12.48 -30.32 39.87
CA ALA A 10 -11.48 -29.48 39.21
C ALA A 10 -11.77 -28.00 39.47
N ALA A 11 -10.78 -27.29 40.00
CA ALA A 11 -10.83 -25.85 40.20
C ALA A 11 -10.88 -25.10 38.86
N THR A 12 -11.86 -24.22 38.70
CA THR A 12 -11.98 -23.27 37.60
C THR A 12 -10.79 -22.29 37.61
N PRO A 13 -10.00 -22.16 36.53
CA PRO A 13 -8.97 -21.13 36.50
C PRO A 13 -9.62 -19.76 36.35
N ALA A 14 -9.24 -18.84 37.24
CA ALA A 14 -9.69 -17.47 37.26
C ALA A 14 -9.40 -16.76 35.93
N ARG A 15 -10.41 -16.03 35.44
CA ARG A 15 -10.36 -15.20 34.24
C ARG A 15 -9.37 -14.05 34.50
N LEU A 16 -8.13 -14.17 34.02
CA LEU A 16 -7.18 -13.07 34.00
C LEU A 16 -7.77 -11.93 33.17
N ALA A 17 -8.03 -10.81 33.83
CA ALA A 17 -8.37 -9.55 33.19
C ALA A 17 -7.22 -9.16 32.26
N THR A 18 -7.44 -9.23 30.94
CA THR A 18 -6.52 -8.68 29.96
C THR A 18 -6.54 -7.16 30.10
N CYS A 19 -5.47 -6.64 30.68
CA CYS A 19 -5.17 -5.22 30.70
C CYS A 19 -5.09 -4.74 29.24
N ALA A 20 -6.07 -3.95 28.80
CA ALA A 20 -6.08 -3.37 27.46
C ALA A 20 -4.92 -2.38 27.34
N ALA A 21 -3.85 -2.80 26.69
CA ALA A 21 -2.72 -1.93 26.39
C ALA A 21 -3.17 -0.79 25.45
N PRO A 22 -2.74 0.46 25.68
CA PRO A 22 -3.11 1.59 24.85
C PRO A 22 -2.55 1.36 23.44
N ARG A 23 -3.40 1.55 22.41
CA ARG A 23 -2.98 1.53 21.00
C ARG A 23 -1.97 2.66 20.77
N VAL A 24 -0.69 2.33 20.84
CA VAL A 24 0.37 3.24 20.44
C VAL A 24 0.32 3.33 18.91
N ARG A 25 -0.25 4.42 18.39
CA ARG A 25 0.02 4.86 17.02
C ARG A 25 1.50 5.24 16.95
N ARG A 26 2.37 4.27 16.63
CA ARG A 26 3.74 4.58 16.24
C ARG A 26 3.68 5.14 14.82
N SER A 27 3.76 6.46 14.69
CA SER A 27 4.12 7.11 13.43
C SER A 27 5.54 6.70 13.09
N VAL A 28 5.68 5.67 12.26
CA VAL A 28 6.96 5.30 11.65
C VAL A 28 7.43 6.53 10.87
N ALA A 29 8.64 7.01 11.19
CA ALA A 29 9.22 8.20 10.59
C ALA A 29 9.37 7.98 9.08
N ARG A 30 8.47 8.60 8.31
CA ARG A 30 8.37 8.41 6.85
C ARG A 30 9.41 9.28 6.18
N ARG A 31 10.41 8.66 5.55
CA ARG A 31 11.40 9.38 4.75
C ARG A 31 10.75 9.86 3.46
N ALA A 32 10.62 11.17 3.30
CA ALA A 32 9.99 11.76 2.12
C ALA A 32 10.83 11.49 0.86
N VAL A 33 10.17 11.21 -0.27
CA VAL A 33 10.84 11.09 -1.57
C VAL A 33 11.05 12.52 -2.10
N GLU A 34 12.28 12.99 -2.02
CA GLU A 34 12.68 14.32 -2.53
C GLU A 34 13.03 14.23 -4.02
N ALA A 35 12.42 15.09 -4.83
CA ALA A 35 12.77 15.22 -6.24
C ALA A 35 14.04 16.10 -6.38
N PRO A 36 15.11 15.65 -7.04
CA PRO A 36 16.34 16.43 -7.16
C PRO A 36 16.10 17.68 -8.03
N GLY A 37 16.36 18.87 -7.45
CA GLY A 37 16.43 20.14 -8.18
C GLY A 37 15.19 21.05 -8.13
N TYR A 38 14.16 20.74 -7.34
CA TYR A 38 12.99 21.61 -7.17
C TYR A 38 12.95 22.20 -5.75
N GLU A 39 13.08 23.51 -5.64
CA GLU A 39 12.93 24.22 -4.37
C GLU A 39 11.46 24.20 -3.94
N VAL A 40 11.20 23.74 -2.72
CA VAL A 40 9.85 23.69 -2.15
C VAL A 40 9.37 25.12 -1.90
N PRO A 41 8.24 25.57 -2.51
CA PRO A 41 7.71 26.91 -2.29
C PRO A 41 7.34 27.11 -0.82
N SER A 42 7.75 28.25 -0.25
CA SER A 42 7.46 28.62 1.13
C SER A 42 5.95 28.66 1.40
N LEU A 43 5.57 28.20 2.59
CA LEU A 43 4.17 28.13 3.01
C LEU A 43 3.68 29.52 3.42
N SER A 44 2.58 29.98 2.82
CA SER A 44 1.86 31.13 3.33
C SER A 44 1.05 30.75 4.58
N GLU A 45 0.83 31.71 5.48
CA GLU A 45 0.10 31.49 6.74
C GLU A 45 -1.32 30.96 6.50
N GLU A 46 -1.99 31.45 5.45
CA GLU A 46 -3.33 31.01 5.04
C GLU A 46 -3.38 29.53 4.66
N VAL A 47 -2.37 29.04 3.94
CA VAL A 47 -2.27 27.65 3.51
C VAL A 47 -2.00 26.75 4.71
N SER A 48 -1.09 27.16 5.60
CA SER A 48 -0.78 26.43 6.83
C SER A 48 -2.01 26.31 7.74
N ALA A 49 -2.81 27.37 7.86
CA ALA A 49 -4.05 27.34 8.64
C ALA A 49 -5.07 26.34 8.08
N LYS A 50 -5.27 26.31 6.75
CA LYS A 50 -6.16 25.33 6.11
C LYS A 50 -5.63 23.90 6.22
N MET A 51 -4.32 23.70 6.16
CA MET A 51 -3.72 22.38 6.34
C MET A 51 -3.91 21.85 7.76
N ALA A 52 -3.78 22.73 8.76
CA ALA A 52 -4.05 22.39 10.16
C ALA A 52 -5.53 22.04 10.38
N GLU A 53 -6.46 22.79 9.78
CA GLU A 53 -7.90 22.50 9.82
C GLU A 53 -8.23 21.12 9.25
N LEU A 54 -7.62 20.77 8.12
CA LEU A 54 -7.82 19.48 7.44
C LEU A 54 -6.96 18.34 8.01
N ASN A 55 -6.11 18.61 9.02
CA ASN A 55 -5.16 17.67 9.61
C ASN A 55 -4.27 16.98 8.56
N ILE A 56 -3.78 17.75 7.58
CA ILE A 56 -2.90 17.27 6.50
C ILE A 56 -1.43 17.42 6.93
N ASP A 57 -0.68 16.32 6.88
CA ASP A 57 0.76 16.33 7.10
C ASP A 57 1.50 16.86 5.86
N PHE A 58 2.21 17.99 5.99
CA PHE A 58 2.88 18.66 4.88
C PHE A 58 3.95 17.78 4.21
N GLU A 59 4.72 17.02 5.00
CA GLU A 59 5.84 16.24 4.46
C GLU A 59 5.38 15.05 3.62
N GLN A 60 4.21 14.53 3.94
CA GLN A 60 3.65 13.35 3.30
C GLN A 60 2.61 13.72 2.24
N SER A 61 2.17 14.97 2.20
CA SER A 61 1.13 15.45 1.31
C SER A 61 1.61 15.56 -0.14
N GLY A 62 0.71 15.30 -1.09
CA GLY A 62 0.93 15.61 -2.51
C GLY A 62 1.06 17.12 -2.79
N LEU A 63 0.80 17.99 -1.80
CA LEU A 63 0.81 19.44 -1.92
C LEU A 63 2.20 20.09 -1.79
N LYS A 64 3.21 19.32 -1.36
CA LYS A 64 4.57 19.82 -1.09
C LYS A 64 5.14 20.63 -2.26
N TYR A 65 4.97 20.16 -3.48
CA TYR A 65 5.54 20.77 -4.68
C TYR A 65 4.61 21.76 -5.42
N LEU A 66 3.41 22.02 -4.90
CA LEU A 66 2.46 22.93 -5.54
C LEU A 66 2.68 24.40 -5.11
N SER A 67 2.33 25.35 -5.97
CA SER A 67 2.26 26.77 -5.60
C SER A 67 1.13 27.03 -4.58
N ASN A 68 1.24 28.11 -3.80
CA ASN A 68 0.25 28.44 -2.77
C ASN A 68 -1.17 28.59 -3.33
N ASP A 69 -1.32 29.25 -4.49
CA ASP A 69 -2.61 29.35 -5.19
C ASP A 69 -3.19 27.99 -5.56
N ALA A 70 -2.35 27.08 -6.06
CA ALA A 70 -2.77 25.75 -6.44
C ALA A 70 -3.13 24.88 -5.22
N ARG A 71 -2.41 25.04 -4.10
CA ARG A 71 -2.74 24.40 -2.82
C ARG A 71 -4.13 24.81 -2.34
N MET A 72 -4.45 26.10 -2.39
CA MET A 72 -5.77 26.62 -2.00
C MET A 72 -6.91 26.09 -2.89
N ARG A 73 -6.67 25.96 -4.20
CA ARG A 73 -7.64 25.35 -5.13
C ARG A 73 -7.82 23.86 -4.87
N ALA A 74 -6.73 23.14 -4.59
CA ALA A 74 -6.78 21.71 -4.31
C ALA A 74 -7.51 21.40 -3.00
N MET A 75 -7.43 22.29 -2.00
CA MET A 75 -8.13 22.18 -0.71
C MET A 75 -9.59 22.66 -0.75
N ASP A 76 -10.10 23.14 -1.88
CA ASP A 76 -11.49 23.57 -1.97
C ASP A 76 -12.44 22.38 -1.68
N ARG A 77 -13.56 22.66 -1.01
CA ARG A 77 -14.57 21.67 -0.64
C ARG A 77 -15.15 20.97 -1.87
N LYS A 78 -15.22 21.68 -3.00
CA LYS A 78 -15.72 21.19 -4.30
C LYS A 78 -14.74 20.28 -5.03
N SER A 79 -13.51 20.09 -4.53
CA SER A 79 -12.53 19.18 -5.14
C SER A 79 -13.04 17.73 -5.18
N ALA A 80 -12.65 17.01 -6.23
CA ALA A 80 -12.97 15.61 -6.42
C ALA A 80 -12.37 14.76 -5.29
N LYS A 81 -13.01 13.63 -4.94
CA LYS A 81 -12.52 12.71 -3.90
C LYS A 81 -11.05 12.32 -4.11
N PHE A 82 -10.65 12.04 -5.35
CA PHE A 82 -9.27 11.66 -5.67
C PHE A 82 -8.25 12.75 -5.34
N GLU A 83 -8.58 14.02 -5.51
CA GLU A 83 -7.69 15.12 -5.15
C GLU A 83 -7.56 15.22 -3.63
N LYS A 84 -8.65 15.04 -2.88
CA LYS A 84 -8.60 14.99 -1.41
C LYS A 84 -7.70 13.85 -0.92
N THR A 85 -7.83 12.65 -1.51
CA THR A 85 -6.96 11.50 -1.20
C THR A 85 -5.47 11.80 -1.46
N LYS A 86 -5.14 12.51 -2.54
CA LYS A 86 -3.76 12.92 -2.85
C LYS A 86 -3.25 14.01 -1.90
N ASN A 87 -4.13 14.91 -1.47
CA ASN A 87 -3.80 15.97 -0.52
C ASN A 87 -3.47 15.40 0.86
N GLU A 88 -4.19 14.40 1.33
CA GLU A 88 -3.89 13.72 2.61
C GLU A 88 -2.52 13.03 2.61
N LYS A 89 -2.21 12.31 1.52
CA LYS A 89 -0.96 11.57 1.37
C LYS A 89 -0.61 11.43 -0.12
N CYS A 90 0.61 11.79 -0.47
CA CYS A 90 1.16 11.68 -1.81
C CYS A 90 1.22 10.21 -2.22
N GLY A 91 0.74 9.92 -3.43
CA GLY A 91 0.71 8.55 -3.97
C GLY A 91 2.11 7.95 -4.13
N SER A 92 3.13 8.77 -4.39
CA SER A 92 4.50 8.29 -4.60
C SER A 92 5.13 7.65 -3.34
N HIS A 93 4.69 8.02 -2.13
CA HIS A 93 5.17 7.35 -0.90
C HIS A 93 4.79 5.87 -0.86
N MET A 94 3.71 5.50 -1.56
CA MET A 94 3.23 4.13 -1.57
C MET A 94 4.27 3.15 -2.12
N TRP A 95 5.19 3.61 -2.98
CA TRP A 95 6.29 2.79 -3.45
C TRP A 95 7.17 2.24 -2.31
N ASN A 96 7.39 3.05 -1.28
CA ASN A 96 8.14 2.63 -0.09
C ASN A 96 7.23 1.89 0.90
N ASP A 97 5.98 2.36 1.04
CA ASP A 97 5.03 1.77 1.98
C ASP A 97 4.64 0.33 1.61
N VAL A 98 4.68 -0.06 0.33
CA VAL A 98 4.31 -1.43 -0.10
C VAL A 98 5.16 -2.48 0.61
N THR A 99 6.46 -2.25 0.77
CA THR A 99 7.35 -3.19 1.48
C THR A 99 6.98 -3.28 2.97
N GLU A 100 6.67 -2.15 3.60
CA GLU A 100 6.23 -2.12 5.00
C GLU A 100 4.89 -2.83 5.18
N LEU A 101 3.92 -2.58 4.28
CA LEU A 101 2.61 -3.21 4.29
C LEU A 101 2.71 -4.73 4.08
N ALA A 102 3.52 -5.18 3.12
CA ALA A 102 3.76 -6.59 2.88
C ALA A 102 4.35 -7.29 4.13
N THR A 103 5.30 -6.63 4.81
CA THR A 103 5.89 -7.14 6.05
C THR A 103 4.83 -7.26 7.16
N LEU A 104 4.00 -6.23 7.35
CA LEU A 104 2.95 -6.22 8.38
C LEU A 104 1.89 -7.31 8.15
N ILE A 105 1.57 -7.60 6.89
CA ILE A 105 0.64 -8.67 6.52
C ILE A 105 1.26 -10.04 6.78
N ARG A 106 2.53 -10.23 6.41
CA ARG A 106 3.27 -11.48 6.69
C ARG A 106 3.41 -11.76 8.19
N GLU A 107 3.61 -10.71 8.99
CA GLU A 107 3.63 -10.79 10.46
C GLU A 107 2.24 -11.02 11.09
N GLY A 108 1.16 -11.01 10.29
CA GLY A 108 -0.21 -11.20 10.76
C GLY A 108 -0.76 -10.04 11.59
N LYS A 109 -0.08 -8.90 11.60
CA LYS A 109 -0.50 -7.70 12.36
C LYS A 109 -1.65 -6.95 11.69
N THR A 110 -1.83 -7.14 10.39
CA THR A 110 -2.84 -6.44 9.59
C THR A 110 -3.34 -7.33 8.48
N THR A 111 -4.66 -7.40 8.27
CA THR A 111 -5.25 -8.09 7.12
C THR A 111 -5.56 -7.08 6.02
N TRP A 112 -5.65 -7.51 4.77
CA TRP A 112 -6.05 -6.64 3.64
C TRP A 112 -7.35 -5.86 3.89
N ALA A 113 -8.27 -6.42 4.70
CA ALA A 113 -9.55 -5.80 5.06
C ALA A 113 -9.42 -4.68 6.11
N ASP A 114 -8.34 -4.68 6.89
CA ASP A 114 -8.07 -3.68 7.93
C ASP A 114 -7.36 -2.44 7.37
N LEU A 115 -6.89 -2.51 6.12
CA LEU A 115 -6.24 -1.40 5.43
C LEU A 115 -7.27 -0.33 5.02
N ASN A 116 -6.80 0.92 4.98
CA ASN A 116 -7.62 2.01 4.48
C ASN A 116 -8.00 1.77 3.01
N LEU A 117 -9.30 1.76 2.72
CA LEU A 117 -9.81 1.49 1.39
C LEU A 117 -9.26 2.48 0.34
N ASP A 118 -9.02 3.73 0.73
CA ASP A 118 -8.47 4.75 -0.17
C ASP A 118 -6.97 4.51 -0.45
N ASP A 119 -6.21 3.93 0.48
CA ASP A 119 -4.83 3.51 0.22
C ASP A 119 -4.79 2.34 -0.78
N VAL A 120 -5.66 1.35 -0.58
CA VAL A 120 -5.67 0.12 -1.38
C VAL A 120 -6.25 0.34 -2.78
N ASP A 121 -7.37 1.05 -2.90
CA ASP A 121 -8.06 1.22 -4.18
C ASP A 121 -7.48 2.37 -5.03
N VAL A 122 -6.83 3.37 -4.40
CA VAL A 122 -6.32 4.57 -5.09
C VAL A 122 -4.81 4.68 -5.00
N ARG A 123 -4.21 4.70 -3.81
CA ARG A 123 -2.77 5.03 -3.66
C ARG A 123 -1.84 3.91 -4.15
N LEU A 124 -2.20 2.64 -3.98
CA LEU A 124 -1.43 1.50 -4.51
C LEU A 124 -1.23 1.51 -6.03
N LYS A 125 -2.06 2.26 -6.78
CA LYS A 125 -1.90 2.40 -8.23
C LYS A 125 -0.59 3.08 -8.63
N TRP A 126 -0.04 3.96 -7.80
CA TRP A 126 1.28 4.57 -8.03
C TRP A 126 2.43 3.57 -7.88
N ALA A 127 2.25 2.51 -7.09
CA ALA A 127 3.18 1.38 -7.05
C ALA A 127 2.92 0.34 -8.15
N GLY A 128 1.94 0.60 -9.02
CA GLY A 128 1.53 -0.29 -10.10
C GLY A 128 0.58 -1.41 -9.67
N LEU A 129 0.08 -1.40 -8.42
CA LEU A 129 -0.82 -2.42 -7.88
C LEU A 129 -2.27 -1.96 -7.94
N PHE A 130 -3.13 -2.76 -8.56
CA PHE A 130 -4.54 -2.48 -8.78
C PHE A 130 -5.39 -3.53 -8.07
N HIS A 131 -6.09 -3.11 -7.02
CA HIS A 131 -7.01 -3.99 -6.31
C HIS A 131 -8.25 -4.32 -7.14
N ARG A 132 -8.60 -5.61 -7.23
CA ARG A 132 -9.74 -6.12 -8.01
C ARG A 132 -10.95 -6.44 -7.13
N ARG A 133 -11.36 -5.49 -6.28
CA ARG A 133 -12.41 -5.63 -5.25
C ARG A 133 -13.67 -6.39 -5.67
N LYS A 134 -14.19 -6.15 -6.90
CA LYS A 134 -15.47 -6.73 -7.36
C LYS A 134 -15.37 -8.18 -7.85
N ARG A 135 -14.24 -8.59 -8.46
CA ARG A 135 -14.12 -9.91 -9.10
C ARG A 135 -13.26 -10.89 -8.29
N THR A 136 -12.17 -10.41 -7.72
CA THR A 136 -11.19 -11.23 -7.00
C THR A 136 -10.73 -10.44 -5.77
N PRO A 137 -11.48 -10.50 -4.65
CA PRO A 137 -11.15 -9.76 -3.44
C PRO A 137 -9.81 -10.25 -2.87
N GLY A 138 -8.97 -9.31 -2.39
CA GLY A 138 -7.65 -9.63 -1.84
C GLY A 138 -6.56 -9.94 -2.88
N ARG A 139 -6.90 -9.96 -4.18
CA ARG A 139 -5.95 -10.12 -5.28
C ARG A 139 -5.71 -8.80 -6.01
N PHE A 140 -4.46 -8.62 -6.43
CA PHE A 140 -3.98 -7.43 -7.10
C PHE A 140 -3.56 -7.76 -8.53
N MET A 141 -3.83 -6.82 -9.43
CA MET A 141 -3.20 -6.78 -10.75
C MET A 141 -2.00 -5.84 -10.66
N MET A 142 -0.83 -6.30 -11.06
CA MET A 142 0.36 -5.44 -11.14
C MET A 142 0.60 -5.05 -12.59
N ARG A 143 0.78 -3.75 -12.86
CA ARG A 143 1.16 -3.23 -14.16
C ARG A 143 2.60 -2.75 -14.12
N LEU A 144 3.39 -3.20 -15.08
CA LEU A 144 4.79 -2.81 -15.21
C LEU A 144 4.93 -1.50 -15.98
N LYS A 145 6.16 -1.02 -16.14
CA LYS A 145 6.55 0.05 -17.05
C LYS A 145 7.60 -0.52 -18.00
N VAL A 146 7.14 -0.87 -19.19
CA VAL A 146 7.98 -1.40 -20.26
C VAL A 146 8.01 -0.36 -21.39
N PRO A 147 9.08 0.45 -21.51
CA PRO A 147 9.21 1.37 -22.63
C PRO A 147 9.30 0.57 -23.94
N ASN A 148 8.62 1.04 -24.99
CA ASN A 148 8.53 0.39 -26.30
C ASN A 148 8.00 -1.06 -26.33
N GLY A 149 7.63 -1.65 -25.19
CA GLY A 149 7.30 -3.07 -25.11
C GLY A 149 8.52 -4.00 -25.25
N GLU A 150 9.74 -3.47 -25.08
CA GLU A 150 10.96 -4.26 -25.17
C GLU A 150 11.24 -5.03 -23.88
N LEU A 151 11.33 -6.35 -23.98
CA LEU A 151 11.62 -7.24 -22.86
C LEU A 151 12.67 -8.27 -23.25
N THR A 152 13.55 -8.59 -22.31
CA THR A 152 14.50 -9.68 -22.47
C THR A 152 13.83 -11.02 -22.16
N ALA A 153 14.37 -12.10 -22.71
CA ALA A 153 13.88 -13.45 -22.43
C ALA A 153 13.97 -13.80 -20.93
N GLU A 154 14.96 -13.25 -20.21
CA GLU A 154 15.10 -13.42 -18.77
C GLU A 154 13.98 -12.71 -17.99
N GLN A 155 13.68 -11.46 -18.36
CA GLN A 155 12.58 -10.71 -17.77
C GLN A 155 11.24 -11.45 -17.97
N LEU A 156 10.99 -11.94 -19.18
CA LEU A 156 9.74 -12.65 -19.47
C LEU A 156 9.60 -13.96 -18.68
N ARG A 157 10.70 -14.72 -18.52
CA ARG A 157 10.72 -15.93 -17.66
C ARG A 157 10.42 -15.58 -16.20
N PHE A 158 11.07 -14.54 -15.67
CA PHE A 158 10.81 -14.07 -14.31
C PHE A 158 9.33 -13.70 -14.09
N LEU A 159 8.69 -13.02 -15.05
CA LEU A 159 7.26 -12.71 -14.96
C LEU A 159 6.40 -13.97 -14.92
N GLY A 160 6.77 -15.01 -15.67
CA GLY A 160 6.15 -16.34 -15.61
C GLY A 160 6.32 -17.00 -14.24
N ASP A 161 7.54 -16.98 -13.70
CA ASP A 161 7.86 -17.54 -12.39
C ASP A 161 7.10 -16.83 -11.25
N CYS A 162 6.87 -15.52 -11.38
CA CYS A 162 6.07 -14.75 -10.42
C CYS A 162 4.58 -15.14 -10.43
N ILE A 163 4.00 -15.51 -11.58
CA ILE A 163 2.57 -15.84 -11.68
C ILE A 163 2.27 -17.31 -11.45
N ALA A 164 3.23 -18.20 -11.69
CA ALA A 164 3.06 -19.65 -11.57
C ALA A 164 2.52 -20.11 -10.20
N PRO A 165 2.94 -19.56 -9.05
CA PRO A 165 2.42 -19.94 -7.73
C PRO A 165 0.93 -19.67 -7.54
N TYR A 166 0.34 -18.74 -8.30
CA TYR A 166 -1.06 -18.35 -8.15
C TYR A 166 -2.04 -19.25 -8.93
N GLY A 167 -1.55 -20.24 -9.68
CA GLY A 167 -2.37 -21.26 -10.34
C GLY A 167 -3.48 -20.66 -11.20
N GLU A 168 -4.74 -21.03 -10.94
CA GLU A 168 -5.91 -20.56 -11.68
C GLU A 168 -6.13 -19.04 -11.60
N ASP A 169 -5.67 -18.39 -10.52
CA ASP A 169 -5.75 -16.94 -10.35
C ASP A 169 -4.59 -16.20 -11.07
N GLY A 170 -3.54 -16.93 -11.44
CA GLY A 170 -2.30 -16.42 -12.01
C GLY A 170 -2.33 -16.34 -13.53
N CYS A 171 -2.36 -15.13 -14.08
CA CYS A 171 -2.21 -14.95 -15.53
C CYS A 171 -1.55 -13.60 -15.87
N ALA A 172 -1.05 -13.50 -17.10
CA ALA A 172 -0.47 -12.27 -17.62
C ALA A 172 -1.16 -11.83 -18.92
N ASP A 173 -1.41 -10.54 -19.04
CA ASP A 173 -2.05 -9.93 -20.21
C ASP A 173 -1.13 -8.90 -20.88
N ILE A 174 -1.11 -8.92 -22.21
CA ILE A 174 -0.53 -7.84 -23.01
C ILE A 174 -1.58 -6.74 -23.19
N THR A 175 -1.20 -5.51 -22.86
CA THR A 175 -2.07 -4.34 -22.96
C THR A 175 -1.96 -3.65 -24.31
N THR A 176 -2.94 -2.81 -24.63
CA THR A 176 -2.94 -1.96 -25.84
C THR A 176 -1.79 -0.95 -25.90
N ARG A 177 -1.05 -0.76 -24.79
CA ARG A 177 0.13 0.11 -24.71
C ARG A 177 1.45 -0.68 -24.77
N ALA A 178 1.42 -1.88 -25.36
CA ALA A 178 2.55 -2.80 -25.45
C ALA A 178 3.22 -3.08 -24.10
N ASN A 179 2.42 -3.17 -23.04
CA ASN A 179 2.89 -3.34 -21.67
C ASN A 179 2.27 -4.60 -21.05
N ILE A 180 2.88 -5.17 -20.01
CA ILE A 180 2.42 -6.40 -19.36
C ILE A 180 1.68 -6.09 -18.06
N GLN A 181 0.58 -6.81 -17.84
CA GLN A 181 -0.15 -6.86 -16.58
C GLN A 181 -0.09 -8.27 -16.00
N LEU A 182 0.32 -8.40 -14.75
CA LEU A 182 0.26 -9.65 -13.98
C LEU A 182 -1.02 -9.66 -13.15
N ARG A 183 -1.62 -10.83 -12.96
CA ARG A 183 -2.81 -11.05 -12.11
C ARG A 183 -2.54 -12.16 -11.09
N GLY A 184 -3.31 -12.15 -10.00
CA GLY A 184 -3.24 -13.16 -8.93
C GLY A 184 -2.34 -12.78 -7.77
N ILE A 185 -1.61 -11.65 -7.87
CA ILE A 185 -0.64 -11.21 -6.87
C ILE A 185 -1.35 -10.88 -5.55
N THR A 186 -0.77 -11.34 -4.44
CA THR A 186 -1.17 -10.95 -3.10
C THR A 186 -0.30 -9.78 -2.61
N LEU A 187 -0.77 -9.04 -1.61
CA LEU A 187 -0.02 -7.87 -1.12
C LEU A 187 1.23 -8.31 -0.32
N ASP A 188 1.18 -9.50 0.24
CA ASP A 188 2.21 -10.22 1.00
C ASP A 188 3.45 -10.60 0.16
N ASP A 189 3.27 -10.87 -1.14
CA ASP A 189 4.36 -11.18 -2.08
C ASP A 189 4.82 -9.97 -2.92
N ALA A 190 4.11 -8.85 -2.82
CA ALA A 190 4.32 -7.71 -3.70
C ALA A 190 5.73 -7.12 -3.60
N ASP A 191 6.34 -7.13 -2.41
CA ASP A 191 7.69 -6.63 -2.16
C ASP A 191 8.75 -7.49 -2.85
N HIS A 192 8.66 -8.82 -2.75
CA HIS A 192 9.56 -9.75 -3.42
C HIS A 192 9.53 -9.59 -4.94
N ILE A 193 8.34 -9.41 -5.51
CA ILE A 193 8.18 -9.19 -6.95
C ILE A 193 8.81 -7.86 -7.36
N ILE A 194 8.55 -6.78 -6.62
CA ILE A 194 9.13 -5.46 -6.88
C ILE A 194 10.66 -5.50 -6.84
N ASP A 195 11.25 -6.19 -5.87
CA ASP A 195 12.70 -6.29 -5.77
C ASP A 195 13.31 -7.15 -6.88
N GLY A 196 12.64 -8.24 -7.27
CA GLY A 196 13.04 -9.04 -8.43
C GLY A 196 12.94 -8.30 -9.77
N LEU A 197 11.96 -7.38 -9.91
CA LEU A 197 11.86 -6.47 -11.06
C LEU A 197 13.01 -5.46 -11.07
N LYS A 198 13.31 -4.83 -9.93
CA LYS A 198 14.42 -3.85 -9.81
C LYS A 198 15.76 -4.47 -10.20
N GLN A 199 16.04 -5.69 -9.76
CA GLN A 199 17.26 -6.42 -10.11
C GLN A 199 17.42 -6.64 -11.62
N ARG A 200 16.31 -6.71 -12.36
CA ARG A 200 16.27 -6.92 -13.82
C ARG A 200 16.06 -5.62 -14.61
N GLY A 201 16.17 -4.47 -13.96
CA GLY A 201 15.99 -3.15 -14.58
C GLY A 201 14.55 -2.83 -14.96
N LEU A 202 13.56 -3.54 -14.41
CA LEU A 202 12.14 -3.26 -14.59
C LEU A 202 11.57 -2.49 -13.41
N THR A 203 10.46 -1.79 -13.63
CA THR A 203 9.72 -1.09 -12.58
C THR A 203 8.23 -1.19 -12.80
N SER A 204 7.45 -1.15 -11.72
CA SER A 204 6.00 -0.96 -11.72
C SER A 204 5.58 0.42 -11.24
N PHE A 205 6.55 1.30 -10.93
CA PHE A 205 6.29 2.67 -10.50
C PHE A 205 5.60 3.48 -11.60
N MET A 206 4.52 4.16 -11.23
CA MET A 206 3.65 4.93 -12.13
C MET A 206 3.57 6.40 -11.75
#